data_AF-A0A9D2CLX4-F1
#
_entry.id   AF-A0A9D2CLX4-F1
#
_cell.length_a   1.000
_cell.length_b   1.000
_cell.length_c   1.000
_cell.angle_alpha   90.00
_cell.angle_beta   90.00
_cell.angle_gamma   90.00
#
_symmetry.space_group_name_H-M   'P 1'
#
loop_
_entity.id
_entity.type
_entity.pdbx_description
1 polymer ?
#
loop_
_entity_poly.entity_id
_entity_poly.type
_entity_poly.pdbx_seq_one_letter_code
_entity_poly.pdbx_strand_id
1 'polypeptide(L)'
;MTKIASISLDIRKNNTVDNEPIILRQGDNDVIIEASISNNGYPNIEIDFATFVAKKSDGTIISNDPTNVNGNVISYPISKHLTESVGKIQDAYFMINNQITTCGFDISIIPSAQLDDTSVNYIPGIESINKFLESAEADWLGRIQQMKSQIDGLDIPQEFKLLMDKALSDAKAQYQPTIDSAEANVENIVADLAAKKLDLTNNSDELNKTIATIKAQVASVTSFLDGIQKQIIAANASFTTGQQAKISQSIADGQKKLADSIASMQSKFETDSNNLKSQVAQVITDLKNSSSSAITDMQNNQSTAMAKVNQDITDTNASIQRIQQSAKNINDSIQNIAVGDNLLLKTDKPFSMTGNGASNKAQQMYALSRRLEAGDTVTLSFDAVSTAPAEFTIQNNGAHGGTWMNYITSTVDTTKKHYVATITLDGFSDRGINMLFYNEPSTTTATISNIKLQLGLNDVVSSLSQTVDSMKLDLSKKIEQKDLNGYATQAWTQDQIKSISDSIASLETKIDKLSQGKQ
;
A
#
# COMPACT_ATOMS: atom_id res chain seq x y z
N MET A 1 -18.33 -68.54 26.15
CA MET A 1 -17.93 -67.13 26.37
C MET A 1 -17.94 -66.52 24.98
N THR A 2 -18.86 -65.61 24.67
CA THR A 2 -19.04 -65.14 23.29
C THR A 2 -17.80 -64.38 22.83
N LYS A 3 -17.19 -64.82 21.74
CA LYS A 3 -15.99 -64.18 21.18
C LYS A 3 -16.42 -63.06 20.23
N ILE A 4 -15.79 -61.90 20.36
CA ILE A 4 -16.05 -60.75 19.47
C ILE A 4 -14.89 -60.62 18.48
N ALA A 5 -15.22 -60.54 17.20
CA ALA A 5 -14.29 -60.22 16.12
C ALA A 5 -14.64 -58.84 15.56
N SER A 6 -13.82 -57.83 15.88
CA SER A 6 -14.08 -56.44 15.47
C SER A 6 -13.40 -56.09 14.15
N ILE A 7 -14.13 -55.47 13.24
CA ILE A 7 -13.65 -54.99 11.94
C ILE A 7 -14.13 -53.56 11.66
N SER A 8 -13.43 -52.85 10.78
CA SER A 8 -13.85 -51.56 10.24
C SER A 8 -14.14 -51.69 8.76
N LEU A 9 -15.20 -51.04 8.28
CA LEU A 9 -15.60 -51.08 6.87
C LEU A 9 -15.98 -49.68 6.38
N ASP A 10 -15.80 -49.42 5.08
CA ASP A 10 -16.20 -48.17 4.41
C ASP A 10 -17.16 -48.46 3.26
N ILE A 11 -18.20 -47.64 3.11
CA ILE A 11 -19.18 -47.78 2.02
C ILE A 11 -18.68 -47.24 0.66
N ARG A 12 -17.66 -46.37 0.63
CA ARG A 12 -17.16 -45.77 -0.62
C ARG A 12 -16.15 -46.65 -1.38
N LYS A 13 -15.67 -47.74 -0.77
CA LYS A 13 -14.77 -48.76 -1.36
C LYS A 13 -13.48 -48.21 -2.00
N ASN A 14 -13.17 -46.93 -1.77
CA ASN A 14 -12.03 -46.20 -2.31
C ASN A 14 -10.85 -46.14 -1.33
N ASN A 15 -11.09 -46.46 -0.06
CA ASN A 15 -10.08 -46.54 0.99
C ASN A 15 -9.79 -48.01 1.31
N THR A 16 -8.50 -48.36 1.39
CA THR A 16 -8.08 -49.65 1.94
C THR A 16 -8.34 -49.64 3.44
N VAL A 17 -9.22 -50.51 3.91
CA VAL A 17 -9.46 -50.70 5.35
C VAL A 17 -8.76 -51.99 5.76
N ASP A 18 -7.65 -51.85 6.49
CA ASP A 18 -6.89 -52.99 6.99
C ASP A 18 -7.62 -53.62 8.18
N ASN A 19 -8.15 -54.83 7.97
CA ASN A 19 -8.77 -55.65 9.02
C ASN A 19 -7.89 -56.86 9.33
N GLU A 20 -7.88 -57.29 10.60
CA GLU A 20 -7.31 -58.59 10.93
C GLU A 20 -8.15 -59.71 10.31
N PRO A 21 -7.53 -60.82 9.84
CA PRO A 21 -8.26 -61.94 9.27
C PRO A 21 -9.24 -62.56 10.29
N ILE A 22 -10.51 -62.68 9.92
CA ILE A 22 -11.50 -63.39 10.74
C ILE A 22 -11.28 -64.89 10.55
N ILE A 23 -10.87 -65.58 11.62
CA ILE A 23 -10.63 -67.03 11.63
C ILE A 23 -11.67 -67.70 12.54
N LEU A 24 -12.46 -68.60 11.95
CA LEU A 24 -13.49 -69.42 12.59
C LEU A 24 -13.14 -70.90 12.45
N ARG A 25 -13.66 -71.76 13.32
CA ARG A 25 -13.60 -73.22 13.17
C ARG A 25 -14.95 -73.75 12.65
N GLN A 26 -14.88 -74.90 11.98
CA GLN A 26 -16.09 -75.61 11.57
C GLN A 26 -16.97 -75.90 12.79
N GLY A 27 -18.22 -75.44 12.75
CA GLY A 27 -19.19 -75.58 13.85
C GLY A 27 -19.23 -74.43 14.87
N ASP A 28 -18.37 -73.41 14.76
CA ASP A 28 -18.44 -72.23 15.64
C ASP A 28 -19.80 -71.51 15.48
N ASN A 29 -20.45 -71.21 16.60
CA ASN A 29 -21.72 -70.48 16.68
C ASN A 29 -21.78 -69.48 17.86
N ASP A 30 -20.66 -69.30 18.57
CA ASP A 30 -20.52 -68.45 19.75
C ASP A 30 -19.63 -67.22 19.46
N VAL A 31 -19.53 -66.83 18.18
CA VAL A 31 -18.74 -65.68 17.71
C VAL A 31 -19.69 -64.60 17.17
N ILE A 32 -19.40 -63.33 17.46
CA ILE A 32 -20.07 -62.16 16.88
C ILE A 32 -19.04 -61.35 16.09
N ILE A 33 -19.36 -61.01 14.83
CA ILE A 33 -18.60 -60.03 14.04
C ILE A 33 -19.18 -58.65 14.34
N GLU A 34 -18.37 -57.74 14.85
CA GLU A 34 -18.74 -56.33 15.05
C GLU A 34 -18.06 -55.44 14.02
N ALA A 35 -18.84 -54.85 13.11
CA ALA A 35 -18.35 -54.01 12.05
C ALA A 35 -18.65 -52.53 12.33
N SER A 36 -17.61 -51.72 12.50
CA SER A 36 -17.70 -50.25 12.56
C SER A 36 -17.75 -49.69 11.13
N ILE A 37 -18.84 -49.03 10.78
CA ILE A 37 -19.08 -48.54 9.42
C ILE A 37 -18.75 -47.05 9.32
N SER A 38 -18.09 -46.69 8.22
CA SER A 38 -17.74 -45.32 7.88
C SER A 38 -18.08 -44.96 6.43
N ASN A 39 -18.18 -43.67 6.15
CA ASN A 39 -18.37 -43.09 4.82
C ASN A 39 -17.18 -42.18 4.53
N ASN A 40 -16.22 -42.69 3.75
CA ASN A 40 -14.94 -42.02 3.50
C ASN A 40 -14.16 -41.69 4.79
N GLY A 41 -14.12 -42.65 5.72
CA GLY A 41 -13.47 -42.51 7.03
C GLY A 41 -14.26 -41.75 8.11
N TYR A 42 -15.45 -41.22 7.79
CA TYR A 42 -16.31 -40.55 8.79
C TYR A 42 -17.39 -41.49 9.33
N PRO A 43 -17.62 -41.54 10.66
CA PRO A 43 -18.59 -42.45 11.28
C PRO A 43 -20.05 -41.99 11.18
N ASN A 44 -20.32 -40.87 10.51
CA ASN A 44 -21.66 -40.29 10.39
C ASN A 44 -22.46 -40.96 9.26
N ILE A 45 -22.90 -42.19 9.52
CA ILE A 45 -23.81 -42.93 8.66
C ILE A 45 -25.04 -43.38 9.47
N GLU A 46 -26.22 -43.12 8.93
CA GLU A 46 -27.48 -43.58 9.51
C GLU A 46 -27.78 -44.98 8.96
N ILE A 47 -27.81 -45.97 9.86
CA ILE A 47 -28.04 -47.38 9.55
C ILE A 47 -29.32 -47.78 10.28
N ASP A 48 -30.41 -47.98 9.54
CA ASP A 48 -31.69 -48.41 10.12
C ASP A 48 -31.78 -49.93 10.14
N PHE A 49 -31.18 -50.57 9.13
CA PHE A 49 -31.22 -52.01 8.93
C PHE A 49 -29.98 -52.47 8.17
N ALA A 50 -29.48 -53.66 8.51
CA ALA A 50 -28.44 -54.32 7.73
C ALA A 50 -28.64 -55.83 7.67
N THR A 51 -28.11 -56.45 6.62
CA THR A 51 -28.03 -57.92 6.48
C THR A 51 -26.65 -58.35 6.05
N PHE A 52 -26.24 -59.54 6.50
CA PHE A 52 -25.01 -60.17 6.09
C PHE A 52 -25.18 -60.96 4.78
N VAL A 53 -24.19 -60.86 3.90
CA VAL A 53 -24.13 -61.59 2.64
C VAL A 53 -22.73 -62.17 2.43
N ALA A 54 -22.65 -63.45 2.08
CA ALA A 54 -21.40 -64.13 1.80
C ALA A 54 -21.58 -65.30 0.83
N LYS A 55 -20.53 -65.58 0.03
CA LYS A 55 -20.44 -66.80 -0.78
C LYS A 55 -19.49 -67.79 -0.12
N LYS A 56 -20.01 -68.96 0.26
CA LYS A 56 -19.26 -70.03 0.92
C LYS A 56 -18.29 -70.72 -0.05
N SER A 57 -17.29 -71.40 0.53
CA SER A 57 -16.29 -72.18 -0.22
C SER A 57 -16.88 -73.36 -1.00
N ASP A 58 -18.02 -73.89 -0.55
CA ASP A 58 -18.79 -74.96 -1.22
C ASP A 58 -19.68 -74.44 -2.37
N GLY A 59 -19.65 -73.15 -2.65
CA GLY A 59 -20.43 -72.50 -3.72
C GLY A 59 -21.83 -72.05 -3.31
N THR A 60 -22.28 -72.34 -2.08
CA THR A 60 -23.56 -71.85 -1.55
C THR A 60 -23.48 -70.37 -1.13
N ILE A 61 -24.63 -69.69 -1.05
CA ILE A 61 -24.70 -68.26 -0.73
C ILE A 61 -25.54 -68.10 0.54
N ILE A 62 -25.02 -67.30 1.48
CA ILE A 62 -25.77 -66.73 2.59
C ILE A 62 -26.18 -65.33 2.17
N SER A 63 -27.48 -65.04 2.24
CA SER A 63 -28.06 -63.76 1.84
C SER A 63 -29.17 -63.41 2.81
N ASN A 64 -29.30 -62.12 3.11
CA ASN A 64 -30.30 -61.57 4.03
C ASN A 64 -30.21 -62.13 5.45
N ASP A 65 -29.02 -62.58 5.89
CA ASP A 65 -28.87 -63.08 7.26
C ASP A 65 -28.96 -61.89 8.23
N PRO A 66 -29.76 -62.00 9.31
CA PRO A 66 -30.10 -60.86 10.14
C PRO A 66 -28.90 -60.38 10.97
N THR A 67 -28.81 -59.07 11.14
CA THR A 67 -27.81 -58.43 12.02
C THR A 67 -28.49 -57.49 13.01
N ASN A 68 -27.76 -57.11 14.06
CA ASN A 68 -28.19 -56.06 14.98
C ASN A 68 -27.44 -54.76 14.64
N VAL A 69 -28.14 -53.63 14.67
CA VAL A 69 -27.56 -52.32 14.36
C VAL A 69 -27.65 -51.42 15.59
N ASN A 70 -26.53 -50.76 15.93
CA ASN A 70 -26.48 -49.75 16.98
C ASN A 70 -25.59 -48.58 16.53
N GLY A 71 -26.22 -47.47 16.11
CA GLY A 71 -25.51 -46.34 15.52
C GLY A 71 -24.81 -46.74 14.23
N ASN A 72 -23.49 -46.53 14.17
CA ASN A 72 -22.67 -46.92 13.02
C ASN A 72 -22.04 -48.32 13.15
N VAL A 73 -22.44 -49.11 14.15
CA VAL A 73 -21.91 -50.46 14.38
C VAL A 73 -22.95 -51.52 14.02
N ILE A 74 -22.53 -52.52 13.24
CA ILE A 74 -23.32 -53.70 12.88
C ILE A 74 -22.74 -54.91 13.63
N SER A 75 -23.55 -55.59 14.43
CA SER A 75 -23.19 -56.82 15.12
C SER A 75 -23.88 -58.02 14.46
N TYR A 76 -23.09 -58.92 13.88
CA TYR A 76 -23.56 -60.14 13.22
C TYR A 76 -23.17 -61.38 14.03
N PRO A 77 -24.13 -62.04 14.71
CA PRO A 77 -23.87 -63.33 15.34
C PRO A 77 -23.66 -64.39 14.25
N ILE A 78 -22.56 -65.12 14.32
CA ILE A 78 -22.20 -66.13 13.31
C ILE A 78 -23.29 -67.21 13.25
N SER A 79 -23.95 -67.29 12.09
CA SER A 79 -24.88 -68.37 11.79
C SER A 79 -24.13 -69.70 11.65
N LYS A 80 -24.69 -70.78 12.21
CA LYS A 80 -24.16 -72.15 12.02
C LYS A 80 -24.00 -72.52 10.54
N HIS A 81 -24.86 -71.97 9.69
CA HIS A 81 -24.84 -72.22 8.24
C HIS A 81 -23.59 -71.65 7.56
N LEU A 82 -23.01 -70.60 8.14
CA LEU A 82 -21.75 -70.01 7.68
C LEU A 82 -20.58 -70.95 7.95
N THR A 83 -20.54 -71.60 9.11
CA THR A 83 -19.40 -72.41 9.59
C THR A 83 -19.51 -73.91 9.29
N GLU A 84 -20.54 -74.36 8.57
CA GLU A 84 -20.73 -75.77 8.17
C GLU A 84 -19.64 -76.27 7.20
N SER A 85 -19.10 -75.39 6.36
CA SER A 85 -18.18 -75.77 5.27
C SER A 85 -16.80 -75.14 5.48
N VAL A 86 -15.77 -75.99 5.53
CA VAL A 86 -14.38 -75.55 5.65
C VAL A 86 -13.94 -74.81 4.37
N GLY A 87 -13.17 -73.73 4.53
CA GLY A 87 -12.58 -73.01 3.41
C GLY A 87 -12.57 -71.50 3.60
N LYS A 88 -12.16 -70.80 2.55
CA LYS A 88 -12.12 -69.33 2.51
C LYS A 88 -13.42 -68.78 1.93
N ILE A 89 -13.95 -67.75 2.59
CA ILE A 89 -15.06 -66.92 2.15
C ILE A 89 -14.43 -65.58 1.77
N GLN A 90 -14.52 -65.24 0.49
CA GLN A 90 -14.01 -63.99 -0.06
C GLN A 90 -15.16 -63.02 -0.29
N ASP A 91 -14.89 -61.73 -0.11
CA ASP A 91 -15.84 -60.65 -0.39
C ASP A 91 -17.16 -60.78 0.39
N ALA A 92 -17.12 -61.17 1.66
CA ALA A 92 -18.29 -61.04 2.54
C ALA A 92 -18.58 -59.56 2.79
N TYR A 93 -19.85 -59.16 2.84
CA TYR A 93 -20.22 -57.76 3.02
C TYR A 93 -21.54 -57.60 3.78
N PHE A 94 -21.79 -56.38 4.25
CA PHE A 94 -23.09 -55.97 4.77
C PHE A 94 -23.86 -55.16 3.73
N MET A 95 -25.12 -55.51 3.52
CA MET A 95 -26.09 -54.70 2.80
C MET A 95 -26.82 -53.82 3.81
N ILE A 96 -26.71 -52.51 3.66
CA ILE A 96 -27.29 -51.48 4.53
C ILE A 96 -28.52 -50.89 3.85
N ASN A 97 -29.63 -50.83 4.59
CA ASN A 97 -30.92 -50.28 4.18
C ASN A 97 -31.42 -50.82 2.82
N ASN A 98 -31.02 -52.04 2.45
CA ASN A 98 -31.24 -52.65 1.12
C ASN A 98 -30.79 -51.80 -0.08
N GLN A 99 -29.86 -50.87 0.10
CA GLN A 99 -29.46 -49.89 -0.92
C GLN A 99 -27.95 -49.83 -1.12
N ILE A 100 -27.16 -49.95 -0.05
CA ILE A 100 -25.72 -49.70 -0.07
C ILE A 100 -24.99 -50.91 0.48
N THR A 101 -23.92 -51.34 -0.19
CA THR A 101 -23.03 -52.39 0.30
C THR A 101 -21.76 -51.81 0.90
N THR A 102 -21.25 -52.39 1.98
CA THR A 102 -19.90 -52.09 2.47
C THR A 102 -18.82 -52.57 1.49
N CYS A 103 -17.56 -52.20 1.75
CA CYS A 103 -16.43 -52.96 1.21
C CYS A 103 -16.48 -54.42 1.69
N GLY A 104 -15.87 -55.32 0.89
CA GLY A 104 -15.78 -56.74 1.21
C GLY A 104 -14.73 -57.02 2.29
N PHE A 105 -14.91 -58.13 3.01
CA PHE A 105 -13.92 -58.67 3.94
C PHE A 105 -13.89 -60.20 3.88
N ASP A 106 -12.76 -60.78 4.29
CA ASP A 106 -12.50 -62.21 4.16
C ASP A 106 -12.70 -62.95 5.49
N ILE A 107 -13.24 -64.16 5.41
CA ILE A 107 -13.40 -65.08 6.55
C ILE A 107 -12.76 -66.42 6.19
N SER A 108 -11.97 -66.99 7.10
CA SER A 108 -11.37 -68.32 6.94
C SER A 108 -11.95 -69.30 7.95
N ILE A 109 -12.55 -70.38 7.47
CA ILE A 109 -13.09 -71.47 8.29
C ILE A 109 -12.12 -72.64 8.23
N ILE A 110 -11.56 -73.04 9.37
CA ILE A 110 -10.62 -74.17 9.49
C ILE A 110 -11.30 -75.42 10.05
N PRO A 111 -10.81 -76.64 9.73
CA PRO A 111 -11.34 -77.88 10.31
C PRO A 111 -11.27 -77.85 11.84
N SER A 112 -12.30 -78.38 12.49
CA SER A 112 -12.25 -78.68 13.93
C SER A 112 -11.57 -80.04 14.16
N ALA A 113 -10.93 -80.24 15.32
CA ALA A 113 -10.21 -81.46 15.68
C ALA A 113 -11.12 -82.60 16.22
N GLN A 114 -12.45 -82.47 16.12
CA GLN A 114 -13.34 -83.58 16.45
C GLN A 114 -13.28 -84.66 15.36
N LEU A 115 -12.42 -85.64 15.59
CA LEU A 115 -12.41 -86.94 14.93
C LEU A 115 -13.50 -87.82 15.54
N ASP A 116 -14.31 -88.47 14.71
CA ASP A 116 -15.27 -89.49 15.12
C ASP A 116 -14.52 -90.73 15.64
N ASP A 117 -14.98 -91.27 16.78
CA ASP A 117 -14.16 -91.96 17.78
C ASP A 117 -14.15 -93.49 17.62
N THR A 118 -14.13 -94.04 16.40
CA THR A 118 -14.04 -95.51 16.22
C THR A 118 -13.24 -95.96 15.00
N SER A 119 -11.97 -96.28 15.20
CA SER A 119 -11.26 -97.25 14.34
C SER A 119 -10.07 -97.87 15.07
N VAL A 120 -10.29 -99.04 15.66
CA VAL A 120 -9.22 -99.96 16.05
C VAL A 120 -9.47 -101.29 15.34
N ASN A 121 -8.66 -101.60 14.33
CA ASN A 121 -8.72 -102.86 13.60
C ASN A 121 -8.18 -104.00 14.50
N TYR A 122 -9.09 -104.86 14.97
CA TYR A 122 -8.81 -106.15 15.60
C TYR A 122 -8.75 -107.24 14.51
N ILE A 123 -7.76 -108.13 14.53
CA ILE A 123 -7.70 -109.31 13.64
C ILE A 123 -7.94 -110.57 14.50
N PRO A 124 -9.18 -111.06 14.61
CA PRO A 124 -9.46 -112.37 15.18
C PRO A 124 -9.15 -113.47 14.16
N GLY A 125 -8.41 -114.49 14.59
CA GLY A 125 -8.16 -115.67 13.76
C GLY A 125 -7.02 -116.52 14.29
N ILE A 126 -5.86 -115.94 14.61
CA ILE A 126 -4.67 -116.72 14.99
C ILE A 126 -4.86 -117.41 16.35
N GLU A 127 -5.33 -116.69 17.36
CA GLU A 127 -5.56 -117.27 18.70
C GLU A 127 -6.75 -118.25 18.71
N SER A 128 -7.73 -118.05 17.82
CA SER A 128 -8.88 -118.91 17.65
C SER A 128 -8.54 -120.20 16.89
N ILE A 129 -7.61 -120.15 15.94
CA ILE A 129 -7.12 -121.31 15.19
C ILE A 129 -6.26 -122.20 16.10
N ASN A 130 -5.37 -121.63 16.92
CA ASN A 130 -4.58 -122.41 17.87
C ASN A 130 -5.49 -123.12 18.89
N LYS A 131 -6.44 -122.39 19.49
CA LYS A 131 -7.43 -122.98 20.41
C LYS A 131 -8.33 -124.00 19.72
N PHE A 132 -8.68 -123.80 18.46
CA PHE A 132 -9.47 -124.76 17.68
C PHE A 132 -8.69 -126.05 17.43
N LEU A 133 -7.42 -125.97 17.00
CA LEU A 133 -6.55 -127.13 16.78
C LEU A 133 -6.28 -127.90 18.08
N GLU A 134 -5.95 -127.20 19.16
CA GLU A 134 -5.78 -127.79 20.50
C GLU A 134 -7.07 -128.45 21.01
N SER A 135 -8.23 -127.81 20.80
CA SER A 135 -9.53 -128.38 21.19
C SER A 135 -9.92 -129.58 20.33
N ALA A 136 -9.59 -129.57 19.04
CA ALA A 136 -9.86 -130.66 18.13
C ALA A 136 -8.97 -131.86 18.46
N GLU A 137 -7.68 -131.65 18.74
CA GLU A 137 -6.80 -132.73 19.21
C GLU A 137 -7.33 -133.37 20.50
N ALA A 138 -7.72 -132.54 21.47
CA ALA A 138 -8.29 -133.01 22.74
C ALA A 138 -9.62 -133.76 22.57
N ASP A 139 -10.52 -133.29 21.70
CA ASP A 139 -11.81 -133.95 21.41
C ASP A 139 -11.62 -135.30 20.69
N TRP A 140 -10.70 -135.36 19.73
CA TRP A 140 -10.37 -136.60 19.03
C TRP A 140 -9.70 -137.62 19.97
N LEU A 141 -8.76 -137.20 20.83
CA LEU A 141 -8.18 -138.04 21.88
C LEU A 141 -9.25 -138.55 22.87
N GLY A 142 -10.18 -137.69 23.27
CA GLY A 142 -11.30 -138.04 24.13
C GLY A 142 -12.19 -139.12 23.51
N ARG A 143 -12.58 -138.95 22.24
CA ARG A 143 -13.36 -139.96 21.49
C ARG A 143 -12.63 -141.29 21.37
N ILE A 144 -11.31 -141.28 21.13
CA ILE A 144 -10.47 -142.48 21.07
C ILE A 144 -10.44 -143.21 22.41
N GLN A 145 -10.27 -142.48 23.53
CA GLN A 145 -10.30 -143.07 24.86
C GLN A 145 -11.69 -143.63 25.22
N GLN A 146 -12.76 -142.96 24.79
CA GLN A 146 -14.13 -143.40 24.98
C GLN A 146 -14.42 -144.70 24.19
N MET A 147 -13.95 -144.80 22.95
CA MET A 147 -14.00 -146.04 22.17
C MET A 147 -13.19 -147.16 22.85
N LYS A 148 -12.02 -146.85 23.42
CA LYS A 148 -11.20 -147.80 24.18
C LYS A 148 -11.94 -148.36 25.40
N SER A 149 -12.60 -147.48 26.15
CA SER A 149 -13.42 -147.84 27.32
C SER A 149 -14.65 -148.68 26.97
N GLN A 150 -15.30 -148.45 25.82
CA GLN A 150 -16.45 -149.24 25.35
C GLN A 150 -16.05 -150.65 24.91
N ILE A 151 -14.77 -150.85 24.58
CA ILE A 151 -14.22 -152.11 24.06
C ILE A 151 -13.67 -153.02 25.16
N ASP A 152 -13.25 -152.46 26.30
CA ASP A 152 -12.80 -153.24 27.46
C ASP A 152 -13.92 -154.03 28.18
N GLY A 153 -15.19 -153.77 27.86
CA GLY A 153 -16.36 -154.51 28.39
C GLY A 153 -16.89 -155.63 27.49
N LEU A 154 -16.32 -155.84 26.30
CA LEU A 154 -16.73 -156.88 25.35
C LEU A 154 -15.65 -157.97 25.32
N ASP A 155 -16.05 -159.24 25.41
CA ASP A 155 -15.14 -160.40 25.23
C ASP A 155 -14.83 -160.55 23.74
N ILE A 156 -13.98 -159.64 23.24
CA ILE A 156 -13.57 -159.58 21.83
C ILE A 156 -12.29 -160.40 21.68
N PRO A 157 -12.21 -161.32 20.70
CA PRO A 157 -11.00 -162.08 20.41
C PRO A 157 -9.77 -161.17 20.24
N GLN A 158 -8.64 -161.57 20.82
CA GLN A 158 -7.40 -160.77 20.92
C GLN A 158 -6.88 -160.25 19.56
N GLU A 159 -7.21 -160.93 18.47
CA GLU A 159 -6.91 -160.53 17.09
C GLU A 159 -7.62 -159.22 16.68
N PHE A 160 -8.83 -158.96 17.16
CA PHE A 160 -9.60 -157.76 16.82
C PHE A 160 -9.09 -156.52 17.58
N LYS A 161 -8.62 -156.69 18.83
CA LYS A 161 -7.95 -155.62 19.60
C LYS A 161 -6.66 -155.17 18.91
N LEU A 162 -5.85 -156.14 18.45
CA LEU A 162 -4.65 -155.88 17.65
C LEU A 162 -4.96 -155.15 16.34
N LEU A 163 -6.03 -155.53 15.65
CA LEU A 163 -6.45 -154.88 14.40
C LEU A 163 -6.85 -153.41 14.63
N MET A 164 -7.52 -153.13 15.73
CA MET A 164 -8.00 -151.79 16.04
C MET A 164 -6.90 -150.86 16.56
N ASP A 165 -6.00 -151.36 17.43
CA ASP A 165 -4.80 -150.62 17.84
C ASP A 165 -3.90 -150.33 16.62
N LYS A 166 -3.80 -151.28 15.68
CA LYS A 166 -3.12 -151.07 14.41
C LYS A 166 -3.82 -150.01 13.56
N ALA A 167 -5.13 -150.06 13.38
CA ALA A 167 -5.88 -149.05 12.62
C ALA A 167 -5.74 -147.64 13.21
N LEU A 168 -5.71 -147.52 14.54
CA LEU A 168 -5.50 -146.25 15.23
C LEU A 168 -4.06 -145.72 15.07
N SER A 169 -3.07 -146.62 15.17
CA SER A 169 -1.67 -146.30 14.90
C SER A 169 -1.45 -145.90 13.45
N ASP A 170 -2.07 -146.61 12.50
CA ASP A 170 -2.00 -146.34 11.07
C ASP A 170 -2.66 -144.99 10.75
N ALA A 171 -3.81 -144.67 11.35
CA ALA A 171 -4.46 -143.36 11.21
C ALA A 171 -3.60 -142.23 11.78
N LYS A 172 -3.01 -142.42 12.97
CA LYS A 172 -2.07 -141.43 13.53
C LYS A 172 -0.86 -141.25 12.62
N ALA A 173 -0.26 -142.33 12.14
CA ALA A 173 0.86 -142.27 11.20
C ALA A 173 0.49 -141.62 9.85
N GLN A 174 -0.75 -141.78 9.39
CA GLN A 174 -1.24 -141.19 8.15
C GLN A 174 -1.45 -139.68 8.26
N TYR A 175 -2.03 -139.19 9.36
CA TYR A 175 -2.46 -137.79 9.48
C TYR A 175 -1.48 -136.89 10.25
N GLN A 176 -0.66 -137.43 11.16
CA GLN A 176 0.31 -136.64 11.94
C GLN A 176 1.27 -135.83 11.05
N PRO A 177 1.84 -136.37 9.95
CA PRO A 177 2.72 -135.58 9.08
C PRO A 177 2.02 -134.37 8.44
N THR A 178 0.72 -134.48 8.17
CA THR A 178 -0.08 -133.37 7.62
C THR A 178 -0.36 -132.31 8.68
N ILE A 179 -0.61 -132.73 9.93
CA ILE A 179 -0.80 -131.82 11.07
C ILE A 179 0.51 -131.09 11.38
N ASP A 180 1.63 -131.80 11.50
CA ASP A 180 2.95 -131.23 11.77
C ASP A 180 3.35 -130.23 10.66
N SER A 181 3.05 -130.57 9.40
CA SER A 181 3.30 -129.67 8.26
C SER A 181 2.42 -128.42 8.29
N ALA A 182 1.18 -128.53 8.78
CA ALA A 182 0.27 -127.39 8.90
C ALA A 182 0.69 -126.46 10.05
N GLU A 183 1.11 -127.02 11.20
CA GLU A 183 1.65 -126.29 12.33
C GLU A 183 2.92 -125.52 11.93
N ALA A 184 3.88 -126.18 11.28
CA ALA A 184 5.08 -125.54 10.76
C ALA A 184 4.77 -124.41 9.75
N ASN A 185 3.73 -124.56 8.92
CA ASN A 185 3.31 -123.51 8.00
C ASN A 185 2.69 -122.31 8.73
N VAL A 186 1.88 -122.55 9.77
CA VAL A 186 1.32 -121.49 10.62
C VAL A 186 2.44 -120.75 11.36
N GLU A 187 3.41 -121.46 11.92
CA GLU A 187 4.58 -120.85 12.57
C GLU A 187 5.38 -119.97 11.60
N ASN A 188 5.60 -120.42 10.37
CA ASN A 188 6.26 -119.62 9.32
C ASN A 188 5.46 -118.36 8.97
N ILE A 189 4.13 -118.45 8.86
CA ILE A 189 3.26 -117.28 8.62
C ILE A 189 3.32 -116.29 9.79
N VAL A 190 3.31 -116.79 11.03
CA VAL A 190 3.42 -115.96 12.23
C VAL A 190 4.77 -115.25 12.27
N ALA A 191 5.86 -115.94 11.93
CA ALA A 191 7.19 -115.35 11.84
C ALA A 191 7.27 -114.26 10.75
N ASP A 192 6.70 -114.49 9.57
CA ASP A 192 6.64 -113.50 8.48
C ASP A 192 5.79 -112.27 8.87
N LEU A 193 4.66 -112.48 9.56
CA LEU A 193 3.84 -111.38 10.08
C LEU A 193 4.58 -110.56 11.15
N ALA A 194 5.32 -111.22 12.04
CA ALA A 194 6.12 -110.55 13.05
C ALA A 194 7.25 -109.71 12.40
N ALA A 195 7.91 -110.25 11.37
CA ALA A 195 8.92 -109.52 10.60
C ALA A 195 8.31 -108.30 9.89
N LYS A 196 7.18 -108.46 9.21
CA LYS A 196 6.47 -107.33 8.57
C LYS A 196 6.01 -106.26 9.56
N LYS A 197 5.58 -106.66 10.76
CA LYS A 197 5.22 -105.72 11.83
C LYS A 197 6.44 -104.92 12.30
N LEU A 198 7.60 -105.57 12.41
CA LEU A 198 8.85 -104.90 12.77
C LEU A 198 9.27 -103.91 11.68
N ASP A 199 9.19 -104.29 10.40
CA ASP A 199 9.50 -103.41 9.27
C ASP A 199 8.58 -102.18 9.22
N LEU A 200 7.28 -102.36 9.44
CA LEU A 200 6.32 -101.26 9.53
C LEU A 200 6.65 -100.32 10.69
N THR A 201 7.07 -100.86 11.83
CA THR A 201 7.48 -100.06 12.99
C THR A 201 8.73 -99.25 12.68
N ASN A 202 9.75 -99.88 12.08
CA ASN A 202 10.99 -99.22 11.68
C ASN A 202 10.73 -98.11 10.64
N ASN A 203 9.89 -98.36 9.65
CA ASN A 203 9.51 -97.36 8.65
C ASN A 203 8.74 -96.19 9.27
N SER A 204 7.85 -96.45 10.23
CA SER A 204 7.14 -95.41 10.99
C SER A 204 8.12 -94.54 11.79
N ASP A 205 9.10 -95.15 12.46
CA ASP A 205 10.12 -94.42 13.22
C ASP A 205 10.99 -93.54 12.33
N GLU A 206 11.38 -94.04 11.15
CA GLU A 206 12.18 -93.28 10.18
C GLU A 206 11.38 -92.12 9.56
N LEU A 207 10.08 -92.33 9.31
CA LEU A 207 9.17 -91.27 8.88
C LEU A 207 9.05 -90.18 9.97
N ASN A 208 8.92 -90.58 11.23
CA ASN A 208 8.83 -89.65 12.36
C ASN A 208 10.12 -88.83 12.53
N LYS A 209 11.30 -89.44 12.37
CA LYS A 209 12.57 -88.69 12.33
C LYS A 209 12.58 -87.67 11.20
N THR A 210 12.17 -88.07 9.99
CA THR A 210 12.09 -87.17 8.83
C THR A 210 11.16 -85.99 9.09
N ILE A 211 9.98 -86.24 9.66
CA ILE A 211 9.02 -85.19 10.06
C ILE A 211 9.66 -84.23 11.07
N ALA A 212 10.39 -84.74 12.06
CA ALA A 212 11.07 -83.92 13.05
C ALA A 212 12.15 -83.02 12.40
N THR A 213 12.93 -83.55 11.47
CA THR A 213 13.93 -82.77 10.71
C THR A 213 13.28 -81.67 9.88
N ILE A 214 12.20 -81.97 9.17
CA ILE A 214 11.46 -80.97 8.37
C ILE A 214 10.92 -79.86 9.28
N LYS A 215 10.34 -80.20 10.44
CA LYS A 215 9.88 -79.21 11.41
C LYS A 215 11.00 -78.29 11.89
N ALA A 216 12.18 -78.83 12.16
CA ALA A 216 13.34 -78.03 12.56
C ALA A 216 13.80 -77.08 11.44
N GLN A 217 13.81 -77.55 10.19
CA GLN A 217 14.14 -76.71 9.04
C GLN A 217 13.11 -75.57 8.84
N VAL A 218 11.81 -75.87 8.94
CA VAL A 218 10.75 -74.86 8.85
C VAL A 218 10.91 -73.82 9.96
N ALA A 219 11.19 -74.24 11.20
CA ALA A 219 11.43 -73.31 12.31
C ALA A 219 12.62 -72.37 12.05
N SER A 220 13.69 -72.90 11.44
CA SER A 220 14.85 -72.10 11.04
C SER A 220 14.50 -71.05 9.98
N VAL A 221 13.71 -71.43 8.96
CA VAL A 221 13.22 -70.51 7.93
C VAL A 221 12.35 -69.41 8.53
N THR A 222 11.43 -69.75 9.43
CA THR A 222 10.58 -68.78 10.13
C THR A 222 11.43 -67.78 10.92
N SER A 223 12.45 -68.25 11.64
CA SER A 223 13.37 -67.39 12.39
C SER A 223 14.16 -66.45 11.48
N PHE A 224 14.63 -66.94 10.33
CA PHE A 224 15.31 -66.13 9.33
C PHE A 224 14.40 -65.02 8.77
N LEU A 225 13.15 -65.35 8.41
CA LEU A 225 12.17 -64.38 7.91
C LEU A 225 11.84 -63.30 8.96
N ASP A 226 11.67 -63.69 10.22
CA ASP A 226 11.46 -62.76 11.34
C ASP A 226 12.65 -61.81 11.52
N GLY A 227 13.88 -62.33 11.35
CA GLY A 227 15.11 -61.53 11.33
C GLY A 227 15.13 -60.49 10.20
N ILE A 228 14.77 -60.88 8.98
CA ILE A 228 14.65 -59.96 7.84
C ILE A 228 13.59 -58.89 8.12
N GLN A 229 12.41 -59.28 8.59
CA GLN A 229 11.32 -58.36 8.87
C GLN A 229 11.74 -57.28 9.88
N LYS A 230 12.43 -57.69 10.96
CA LYS A 230 13.00 -56.76 11.95
C LYS A 230 14.01 -55.80 11.35
N GLN A 231 14.90 -56.29 10.48
CA GLN A 231 15.88 -55.43 9.79
C GLN A 231 15.21 -54.40 8.88
N ILE A 232 14.20 -54.82 8.11
CA ILE A 232 13.41 -53.92 7.23
C ILE A 232 12.72 -52.83 8.06
N ILE A 233 12.06 -53.20 9.16
CA ILE A 233 11.38 -52.24 10.04
C ILE A 233 12.37 -51.21 10.60
N ALA A 234 13.53 -51.66 11.11
CA ALA A 234 14.55 -50.78 11.66
C ALA A 234 15.15 -49.83 10.59
N ALA A 235 15.42 -50.34 9.40
CA ALA A 235 15.91 -49.54 8.27
C ALA A 235 14.89 -48.49 7.85
N ASN A 236 13.61 -48.85 7.76
CA ASN A 236 12.55 -47.94 7.34
C ASN A 236 12.29 -46.83 8.37
N ALA A 237 12.33 -47.16 9.67
CA ALA A 237 12.24 -46.17 10.75
C ALA A 237 13.41 -45.17 10.72
N SER A 238 14.64 -45.67 10.50
CA SER A 238 15.84 -44.84 10.38
C SER A 238 15.79 -43.93 9.15
N PHE A 239 15.38 -44.47 7.99
CA PHE A 239 15.20 -43.69 6.76
C PHE A 239 14.16 -42.57 6.94
N THR A 240 13.01 -42.89 7.51
CA THR A 240 11.92 -41.92 7.78
C THR A 240 12.40 -40.80 8.69
N THR A 241 13.12 -41.14 9.77
CA THR A 241 13.66 -40.16 10.72
C THR A 241 14.71 -39.27 10.06
N GLY A 242 15.62 -39.85 9.28
CA GLY A 242 16.64 -39.09 8.55
C GLY A 242 16.06 -38.13 7.51
N GLN A 243 15.00 -38.54 6.80
CA GLN A 243 14.33 -37.68 5.83
C GLN A 243 13.53 -36.56 6.51
N GLN A 244 12.82 -36.85 7.61
CA GLN A 244 12.16 -35.82 8.42
C GLN A 244 13.16 -34.78 8.94
N ALA A 245 14.33 -35.20 9.45
CA ALA A 245 15.36 -34.29 9.92
C ALA A 245 15.89 -33.36 8.82
N LYS A 246 16.14 -33.89 7.61
CA LYS A 246 16.57 -33.06 6.45
C LYS A 246 15.51 -32.06 6.01
N ILE A 247 14.23 -32.46 6.00
CA ILE A 247 13.12 -31.58 5.67
C ILE A 247 13.00 -30.47 6.71
N SER A 248 13.01 -30.81 8.00
CA SER A 248 12.95 -29.83 9.10
C SER A 248 14.11 -28.85 9.04
N GLN A 249 15.33 -29.32 8.75
CA GLN A 249 16.50 -28.44 8.59
C GLN A 249 16.32 -27.51 7.39
N SER A 250 15.86 -28.02 6.24
CA SER A 250 15.63 -27.20 5.04
C SER A 250 14.57 -26.13 5.27
N ILE A 251 13.51 -26.44 6.04
CA ILE A 251 12.48 -25.48 6.45
C ILE A 251 13.09 -24.42 7.36
N ALA A 252 13.86 -24.81 8.38
CA ALA A 252 14.51 -23.87 9.31
C ALA A 252 15.49 -22.94 8.58
N ASP A 253 16.30 -23.47 7.67
CA ASP A 253 17.22 -22.68 6.84
C ASP A 253 16.48 -21.70 5.93
N GLY A 254 15.36 -22.14 5.34
CA GLY A 254 14.48 -21.30 4.53
C GLY A 254 13.86 -20.16 5.33
N GLN A 255 13.34 -20.47 6.53
CA GLN A 255 12.79 -19.48 7.47
C GLN A 255 13.85 -18.47 7.90
N LYS A 256 15.07 -18.93 8.20
CA LYS A 256 16.18 -18.04 8.58
C LYS A 256 16.56 -17.10 7.43
N LYS A 257 16.71 -17.62 6.20
CA LYS A 257 17.01 -16.78 5.02
C LYS A 257 15.93 -15.73 4.78
N LEU A 258 14.66 -16.10 4.94
CA LEU A 258 13.55 -15.17 4.82
C LEU A 258 13.60 -14.08 5.89
N ALA A 259 13.83 -14.44 7.15
CA ALA A 259 13.96 -13.50 8.25
C ALA A 259 15.14 -12.52 8.05
N ASP A 260 16.30 -13.04 7.65
CA ASP A 260 17.49 -12.23 7.36
C ASP A 260 17.22 -11.24 6.20
N SER A 261 16.49 -11.68 5.16
CA SER A 261 16.12 -10.84 4.02
C SER A 261 15.12 -9.74 4.42
N ILE A 262 14.11 -10.06 5.24
CA ILE A 262 13.16 -9.09 5.77
C ILE A 262 13.88 -8.04 6.63
N ALA A 263 14.77 -8.46 7.53
CA ALA A 263 15.54 -7.56 8.38
C ALA A 263 16.42 -6.61 7.54
N SER A 264 17.10 -7.15 6.51
CA SER A 264 17.90 -6.34 5.59
C SER A 264 17.06 -5.30 4.84
N MET A 265 15.88 -5.68 4.34
CA MET A 265 14.95 -4.75 3.69
C MET A 265 14.48 -3.66 4.66
N GLN A 266 14.12 -4.00 5.89
CA GLN A 266 13.70 -3.04 6.91
C GLN A 266 14.80 -2.01 7.18
N SER A 267 16.04 -2.44 7.43
CA SER A 267 17.16 -1.53 7.65
C SER A 267 17.43 -0.62 6.44
N LYS A 268 17.28 -1.14 5.21
CA LYS A 268 17.41 -0.33 3.99
C LYS A 268 16.30 0.72 3.89
N PHE A 269 15.05 0.33 4.10
CA PHE A 269 13.91 1.27 4.10
C PHE A 269 14.08 2.38 5.14
N GLU A 270 14.58 2.04 6.32
CA GLU A 270 14.81 2.99 7.40
C GLU A 270 15.93 3.98 7.06
N THR A 271 17.03 3.48 6.48
CA THR A 271 18.12 4.30 5.96
C THR A 271 17.64 5.25 4.85
N ASP A 272 16.95 4.72 3.84
CA ASP A 272 16.46 5.50 2.71
C ASP A 272 15.43 6.55 3.18
N SER A 273 14.58 6.21 4.15
CA SER A 273 13.63 7.15 4.78
C SER A 273 14.34 8.29 5.52
N ASN A 274 15.40 7.99 6.27
CA ASN A 274 16.15 9.00 7.02
C ASN A 274 16.93 9.93 6.07
N ASN A 275 17.50 9.38 5.01
CA ASN A 275 18.18 10.15 3.96
C ASN A 275 17.22 11.13 3.26
N LEU A 276 16.03 10.65 2.86
CA LEU A 276 15.01 11.52 2.27
C LEU A 276 14.57 12.62 3.22
N LYS A 277 14.38 12.31 4.52
CA LYS A 277 14.02 13.31 5.53
C LYS A 277 15.09 14.39 5.66
N SER A 278 16.36 14.01 5.68
CA SER A 278 17.48 14.94 5.73
C SER A 278 17.56 15.83 4.47
N GLN A 279 17.40 15.25 3.28
CA GLN A 279 17.40 16.01 2.02
C GLN A 279 16.25 17.03 1.97
N VAL A 280 15.04 16.63 2.38
CA VAL A 280 13.88 17.53 2.44
C VAL A 280 14.10 18.68 3.43
N ALA A 281 14.64 18.40 4.62
CA ALA A 281 14.98 19.42 5.60
C ALA A 281 16.01 20.43 5.06
N GLN A 282 17.00 19.95 4.29
CA GLN A 282 17.98 20.80 3.64
C GLN A 282 17.34 21.69 2.58
N VAL A 283 16.48 21.13 1.71
CA VAL A 283 15.77 21.91 0.69
C VAL A 283 14.90 23.01 1.30
N ILE A 284 14.19 22.72 2.39
CA ILE A 284 13.42 23.74 3.12
C ILE A 284 14.33 24.86 3.62
N THR A 285 15.47 24.50 4.20
CA THR A 285 16.43 25.46 4.72
C THR A 285 16.99 26.34 3.60
N ASP A 286 17.36 25.75 2.47
CA ASP A 286 17.90 26.47 1.31
C ASP A 286 16.87 27.43 0.72
N LEU A 287 15.61 26.98 0.58
CA LEU A 287 14.50 27.83 0.11
C LEU A 287 14.24 29.00 1.06
N LYS A 288 14.25 28.75 2.37
CA LYS A 288 14.05 29.79 3.39
C LYS A 288 15.15 30.83 3.34
N ASN A 289 16.41 30.39 3.22
CA ASN A 289 17.57 31.26 3.13
C ASN A 289 17.55 32.07 1.84
N SER A 290 17.32 31.43 0.69
CA SER A 290 17.26 32.09 -0.61
C SER A 290 16.13 33.11 -0.67
N SER A 291 14.93 32.77 -0.19
CA SER A 291 13.80 33.69 -0.12
C SER A 291 14.08 34.88 0.80
N SER A 292 14.69 34.66 1.97
CA SER A 292 15.03 35.73 2.91
C SER A 292 16.05 36.71 2.32
N SER A 293 17.07 36.20 1.62
CA SER A 293 18.03 37.04 0.90
C SER A 293 17.34 37.86 -0.19
N ALA A 294 16.52 37.23 -1.03
CA ALA A 294 15.79 37.93 -2.08
C ALA A 294 14.86 39.03 -1.54
N ILE A 295 14.16 38.76 -0.42
CA ILE A 295 13.34 39.75 0.28
C ILE A 295 14.19 40.92 0.78
N THR A 296 15.34 40.63 1.37
CA THR A 296 16.27 41.65 1.87
C THR A 296 16.78 42.53 0.73
N ASP A 297 17.15 41.94 -0.40
CA ASP A 297 17.61 42.67 -1.59
C ASP A 297 16.50 43.57 -2.17
N MET A 298 15.25 43.07 -2.24
CA MET A 298 14.11 43.87 -2.66
C MET A 298 13.86 45.07 -1.73
N GLN A 299 13.93 44.86 -0.42
CA GLN A 299 13.76 45.93 0.57
C GLN A 299 14.88 46.98 0.46
N ASN A 300 16.12 46.55 0.27
CA ASN A 300 17.26 47.44 0.08
C ASN A 300 17.11 48.28 -1.20
N ASN A 301 16.79 47.63 -2.33
CA ASN A 301 16.58 48.31 -3.61
C ASN A 301 15.42 49.33 -3.53
N GLN A 302 14.31 48.97 -2.88
CA GLN A 302 13.18 49.88 -2.65
C GLN A 302 13.62 51.09 -1.82
N SER A 303 14.37 50.88 -0.74
CA SER A 303 14.89 51.95 0.12
C SER A 303 15.82 52.89 -0.65
N THR A 304 16.74 52.36 -1.45
CA THR A 304 17.63 53.16 -2.32
C THR A 304 16.85 53.97 -3.35
N ALA A 305 15.85 53.37 -4.01
CA ALA A 305 15.00 54.06 -4.97
C ALA A 305 14.20 55.20 -4.31
N MET A 306 13.62 54.95 -3.13
CA MET A 306 12.90 55.97 -2.36
C MET A 306 13.80 57.12 -1.93
N ALA A 307 15.03 56.82 -1.47
CA ALA A 307 16.00 57.86 -1.12
C ALA A 307 16.35 58.74 -2.32
N LYS A 308 16.55 58.13 -3.50
CA LYS A 308 16.81 58.86 -4.75
C LYS A 308 15.62 59.74 -5.14
N VAL A 309 14.40 59.22 -5.10
CA VAL A 309 13.18 60.00 -5.40
C VAL A 309 13.02 61.17 -4.43
N ASN A 310 13.24 60.95 -3.14
CA ASN A 310 13.18 62.03 -2.14
C ASN A 310 14.23 63.12 -2.40
N GLN A 311 15.44 62.72 -2.82
CA GLN A 311 16.48 63.66 -3.21
C GLN A 311 16.07 64.46 -4.45
N ASP A 312 15.58 63.78 -5.50
CA ASP A 312 15.15 64.42 -6.74
C ASP A 312 13.98 65.41 -6.50
N ILE A 313 13.04 65.06 -5.60
CA ILE A 313 11.96 65.95 -5.13
C ILE A 313 12.54 67.18 -4.41
N THR A 314 13.51 66.97 -3.52
CA THR A 314 14.17 68.05 -2.77
C THR A 314 14.89 69.01 -3.71
N ASP A 315 15.65 68.50 -4.67
CA ASP A 315 16.39 69.30 -5.66
C ASP A 315 15.46 70.06 -6.60
N THR A 316 14.35 69.43 -6.99
CA THR A 316 13.28 70.07 -7.77
C THR A 316 12.64 71.21 -6.99
N ASN A 317 12.29 70.98 -5.73
CA ASN A 317 11.72 72.02 -4.86
C ASN A 317 12.66 73.20 -4.65
N ALA A 318 13.97 72.94 -4.45
CA ALA A 318 14.97 73.99 -4.36
C ALA A 318 15.06 74.80 -5.66
N SER A 319 14.95 74.15 -6.82
CA SER A 319 14.94 74.80 -8.12
C SER A 319 13.68 75.65 -8.34
N ILE A 320 12.51 75.15 -7.93
CA ILE A 320 11.26 75.92 -7.93
C ILE A 320 11.39 77.17 -7.06
N GLN A 321 11.94 77.05 -5.85
CA GLN A 321 12.14 78.21 -4.96
C GLN A 321 13.06 79.26 -5.59
N ARG A 322 14.16 78.85 -6.26
CA ARG A 322 15.04 79.77 -6.99
C ARG A 322 14.28 80.51 -8.10
N ILE A 323 13.49 79.79 -8.89
CA ILE A 323 12.66 80.38 -9.96
C ILE A 323 11.66 81.38 -9.36
N GLN A 324 10.96 81.01 -8.28
CA GLN A 324 10.02 81.89 -7.59
C GLN A 324 10.69 83.16 -7.06
N GLN A 325 11.91 83.05 -6.53
CA GLN A 325 12.68 84.21 -6.07
C GLN A 325 13.11 85.10 -7.25
N SER A 326 13.60 84.52 -8.34
CA SER A 326 13.94 85.27 -9.56
C SER A 326 12.73 86.01 -10.13
N ALA A 327 11.57 85.34 -10.19
CA ALA A 327 10.29 85.92 -10.58
C ALA A 327 9.91 87.12 -9.70
N LYS A 328 10.02 86.97 -8.37
CA LYS A 328 9.78 88.06 -7.42
C LYS A 328 10.71 89.24 -7.68
N ASN A 329 12.01 89.00 -7.84
CA ASN A 329 12.98 90.06 -8.08
C ASN A 329 12.68 90.82 -9.37
N ILE A 330 12.32 90.11 -10.45
CA ILE A 330 11.89 90.73 -11.72
C ILE A 330 10.66 91.61 -11.49
N ASN A 331 9.65 91.10 -10.78
CA ASN A 331 8.44 91.86 -10.49
C ASN A 331 8.75 93.12 -9.68
N ASP A 332 9.60 93.02 -8.65
CA ASP A 332 10.03 94.17 -7.83
C ASP A 332 10.81 95.21 -8.70
N SER A 333 11.70 94.76 -9.58
CA SER A 333 12.41 95.65 -10.52
C SER A 333 11.47 96.36 -11.49
N ILE A 334 10.47 95.65 -12.02
CA ILE A 334 9.44 96.19 -12.91
C ILE A 334 8.61 97.26 -12.21
N GLN A 335 8.15 96.99 -10.97
CA GLN A 335 7.38 97.95 -10.19
C GLN A 335 8.17 99.24 -9.95
N ASN A 336 9.45 99.13 -9.58
CA ASN A 336 10.31 100.31 -9.37
C ASN A 336 10.55 101.16 -10.63
N ILE A 337 10.51 100.56 -11.83
CA ILE A 337 10.62 101.29 -13.10
C ILE A 337 9.32 102.07 -13.43
N ALA A 338 8.16 101.49 -13.12
CA ALA A 338 6.86 102.11 -13.42
C ALA A 338 6.52 103.34 -12.56
N VAL A 339 7.12 103.46 -11.36
CA VAL A 339 6.99 104.66 -10.51
C VAL A 339 7.99 105.76 -10.86
N GLY A 340 8.70 105.62 -11.99
CA GLY A 340 9.84 106.45 -12.38
C GLY A 340 9.63 107.95 -12.21
N ASP A 341 10.64 108.56 -11.57
CA ASP A 341 10.73 109.96 -11.19
C ASP A 341 10.16 110.91 -12.24
N ASN A 342 9.53 111.99 -11.75
CA ASN A 342 9.16 113.10 -12.62
C ASN A 342 10.42 113.60 -13.33
N LEU A 343 10.45 113.47 -14.65
CA LEU A 343 11.56 113.91 -15.50
C LEU A 343 11.68 115.44 -15.51
N LEU A 344 10.70 116.15 -14.94
CA LEU A 344 10.73 117.60 -14.75
C LEU A 344 11.17 117.96 -13.33
N LEU A 345 12.13 118.87 -13.25
CA LEU A 345 12.62 119.42 -12.00
C LEU A 345 11.74 120.57 -11.50
N LYS A 346 11.61 120.70 -10.17
CA LYS A 346 10.94 121.82 -9.48
C LYS A 346 9.44 121.97 -9.80
N THR A 347 8.75 120.86 -10.03
CA THR A 347 7.31 120.80 -10.34
C THR A 347 6.41 120.93 -9.12
N ASP A 348 6.98 121.03 -7.92
CA ASP A 348 6.29 121.32 -6.67
C ASP A 348 5.63 122.71 -6.66
N LYS A 349 6.11 123.63 -7.52
CA LYS A 349 5.55 124.98 -7.69
C LYS A 349 4.78 125.10 -9.00
N PRO A 350 3.53 125.58 -9.00
CA PRO A 350 2.79 125.88 -10.21
C PRO A 350 3.52 126.93 -11.07
N PHE A 351 3.48 126.73 -12.37
CA PHE A 351 3.96 127.69 -13.35
C PHE A 351 2.80 128.56 -13.82
N SER A 352 2.99 129.88 -13.97
CA SER A 352 1.96 130.77 -14.52
C SER A 352 2.54 131.68 -15.58
N MET A 353 1.76 131.93 -16.63
CA MET A 353 2.14 132.77 -17.75
C MET A 353 0.97 133.67 -18.14
N THR A 354 1.24 134.99 -18.17
CA THR A 354 0.28 136.00 -18.61
C THR A 354 0.55 136.37 -20.06
N GLY A 355 -0.50 136.57 -20.86
CA GLY A 355 -0.40 137.07 -22.23
C GLY A 355 0.20 138.48 -22.29
N ASN A 356 0.55 138.94 -23.49
CA ASN A 356 0.95 140.32 -23.75
C ASN A 356 0.60 140.77 -25.18
N GLY A 357 -0.28 140.04 -25.86
CA GLY A 357 -0.66 140.27 -27.26
C GLY A 357 0.42 139.92 -28.28
N ALA A 358 1.54 139.31 -27.88
CA ALA A 358 2.59 138.92 -28.84
C ALA A 358 2.14 137.74 -29.72
N SER A 359 2.55 137.77 -30.97
CA SER A 359 2.29 136.69 -31.94
C SER A 359 2.91 135.35 -31.54
N ASN A 360 3.94 135.35 -30.69
CA ASN A 360 4.53 134.15 -30.13
C ASN A 360 5.21 134.52 -28.81
N LYS A 361 4.66 134.04 -27.69
CA LYS A 361 5.29 134.17 -26.38
C LYS A 361 5.58 132.77 -25.85
N ALA A 362 6.84 132.36 -25.91
CA ALA A 362 7.33 131.12 -25.33
C ALA A 362 8.05 131.38 -24.00
N GLN A 363 7.76 130.59 -22.97
CA GLN A 363 8.49 130.63 -21.71
C GLN A 363 8.77 129.22 -21.20
N GLN A 364 10.00 128.99 -20.75
CA GLN A 364 10.37 127.72 -20.15
C GLN A 364 9.69 127.57 -18.78
N MET A 365 9.03 126.43 -18.59
CA MET A 365 8.29 126.12 -17.36
C MET A 365 9.17 125.38 -16.37
N TYR A 366 9.67 124.21 -16.79
CA TYR A 366 10.43 123.29 -15.95
C TYR A 366 11.60 122.75 -16.75
N ALA A 367 12.73 122.54 -16.06
CA ALA A 367 13.91 121.92 -16.65
C ALA A 367 13.80 120.39 -16.59
N LEU A 368 14.49 119.69 -17.47
CA LEU A 368 14.58 118.23 -17.42
C LEU A 368 15.59 117.78 -16.35
N SER A 369 15.31 116.66 -15.68
CA SER A 369 16.24 115.99 -14.76
C SER A 369 17.35 115.26 -15.49
N ARG A 370 17.12 114.90 -16.76
CA ARG A 370 18.08 114.30 -17.68
C ARG A 370 17.69 114.58 -19.13
N ARG A 371 18.65 114.46 -20.04
CA ARG A 371 18.41 114.50 -21.48
C ARG A 371 17.51 113.33 -21.91
N LEU A 372 16.57 113.61 -22.82
CA LEU A 372 15.71 112.64 -23.51
C LEU A 372 16.19 112.53 -24.95
N GLU A 373 16.21 111.32 -25.51
CA GLU A 373 16.71 111.05 -26.86
C GLU A 373 15.58 110.86 -27.88
N ALA A 374 15.94 110.88 -29.16
CA ALA A 374 15.02 110.49 -30.23
C ALA A 374 14.55 109.04 -30.03
N GLY A 375 13.25 108.79 -30.19
CA GLY A 375 12.59 107.51 -29.96
C GLY A 375 12.08 107.32 -28.52
N ASP A 376 12.47 108.15 -27.55
CA ASP A 376 11.93 108.07 -26.20
C ASP A 376 10.42 108.37 -26.24
N THR A 377 9.62 107.47 -25.66
CA THR A 377 8.19 107.71 -25.46
C THR A 377 7.97 108.25 -24.07
N VAL A 378 7.33 109.40 -23.98
CA VAL A 378 7.09 110.13 -22.73
C VAL A 378 5.62 110.49 -22.58
N THR A 379 5.13 110.39 -21.35
CA THR A 379 3.78 110.81 -20.97
C THR A 379 3.87 112.07 -20.13
N LEU A 380 3.29 113.15 -20.66
CA LEU A 380 3.08 114.40 -19.96
C LEU A 380 1.68 114.38 -19.32
N SER A 381 1.58 114.72 -18.05
CA SER A 381 0.30 114.94 -17.35
C SER A 381 0.37 116.22 -16.52
N PHE A 382 -0.70 117.02 -16.47
CA PHE A 382 -0.77 118.24 -15.64
C PHE A 382 -2.19 118.74 -15.48
N ASP A 383 -2.39 119.64 -14.51
CA ASP A 383 -3.61 120.41 -14.37
C ASP A 383 -3.40 121.85 -14.87
N ALA A 384 -4.32 122.39 -15.66
CA ALA A 384 -4.29 123.78 -16.10
C ALA A 384 -5.60 124.52 -15.82
N VAL A 385 -5.51 125.80 -15.50
CA VAL A 385 -6.64 126.75 -15.37
C VAL A 385 -6.20 128.11 -15.89
N SER A 386 -7.11 128.92 -16.44
CA SER A 386 -6.79 130.27 -16.93
C SER A 386 -7.80 131.32 -16.48
N THR A 387 -7.42 132.60 -16.43
CA THR A 387 -8.34 133.69 -16.04
C THR A 387 -9.38 134.03 -17.13
N ALA A 388 -9.14 133.61 -18.37
CA ALA A 388 -10.05 133.65 -19.51
C ALA A 388 -9.67 132.51 -20.48
N PRO A 389 -10.54 132.09 -21.42
CA PRO A 389 -10.19 131.10 -22.44
C PRO A 389 -8.88 131.48 -23.16
N ALA A 390 -7.89 130.59 -23.12
CA ALA A 390 -6.55 130.80 -23.64
C ALA A 390 -6.07 129.59 -24.42
N GLU A 391 -5.55 129.79 -25.62
CA GLU A 391 -4.86 128.74 -26.35
C GLU A 391 -3.42 128.62 -25.82
N PHE A 392 -3.02 127.39 -25.50
CA PHE A 392 -1.68 127.10 -25.05
C PHE A 392 -1.12 125.88 -25.77
N THR A 393 0.19 125.91 -25.95
CA THR A 393 0.96 124.73 -26.35
C THR A 393 2.00 124.42 -25.29
N ILE A 394 2.06 123.18 -24.83
CA ILE A 394 3.20 122.66 -24.07
C ILE A 394 4.08 121.90 -25.05
N GLN A 395 5.35 122.27 -25.09
CA GLN A 395 6.31 121.71 -26.04
C GLN A 395 7.69 121.53 -25.39
N ASN A 396 8.52 120.69 -25.99
CA ASN A 396 9.94 120.64 -25.65
C ASN A 396 10.62 121.97 -25.92
N ASN A 397 11.61 122.31 -25.11
CA ASN A 397 12.51 123.42 -25.41
C ASN A 397 13.58 122.95 -26.40
N GLY A 398 13.42 123.30 -27.68
CA GLY A 398 14.34 122.96 -28.77
C GLY A 398 15.52 123.93 -28.96
N ALA A 399 15.86 124.74 -27.96
CA ALA A 399 17.07 125.56 -28.04
C ALA A 399 18.36 124.71 -28.02
N HIS A 400 19.50 125.28 -28.45
CA HIS A 400 20.82 124.62 -28.50
C HIS A 400 20.88 123.27 -29.26
N GLY A 401 20.08 123.14 -30.32
CA GLY A 401 20.10 121.97 -31.21
C GLY A 401 19.13 120.86 -30.81
N GLY A 402 18.35 121.03 -29.74
CA GLY A 402 17.23 120.15 -29.40
C GLY A 402 16.03 120.31 -30.34
N THR A 403 15.02 119.44 -30.19
CA THR A 403 13.85 119.43 -31.08
C THR A 403 12.64 120.12 -30.44
N TRP A 404 12.04 121.06 -31.17
CA TRP A 404 10.76 121.66 -30.80
C TRP A 404 9.63 120.70 -31.18
N MET A 405 9.03 120.07 -30.18
CA MET A 405 7.89 119.15 -30.37
C MET A 405 6.78 119.47 -29.39
N ASN A 406 5.56 119.54 -29.89
CA ASN A 406 4.39 119.80 -29.08
C ASN A 406 3.95 118.51 -28.39
N TYR A 407 3.83 118.55 -27.06
CA TYR A 407 3.15 117.51 -26.30
C TYR A 407 1.65 117.65 -26.44
N ILE A 408 1.15 118.88 -26.30
CA ILE A 408 -0.27 119.18 -26.35
C ILE A 408 -0.47 120.63 -26.77
N THR A 409 -1.41 120.85 -27.70
CA THR A 409 -1.95 122.16 -28.05
C THR A 409 -3.44 122.11 -27.75
N SER A 410 -3.92 123.01 -26.89
CA SER A 410 -5.32 123.00 -26.45
C SER A 410 -5.75 124.37 -25.94
N THR A 411 -7.03 124.51 -25.64
CA THR A 411 -7.59 125.68 -24.98
C THR A 411 -7.89 125.34 -23.52
N VAL A 412 -7.39 126.16 -22.60
CA VAL A 412 -7.76 126.12 -21.18
C VAL A 412 -8.70 127.28 -20.88
N ASP A 413 -9.71 127.05 -20.05
CA ASP A 413 -10.67 128.07 -19.64
C ASP A 413 -10.58 128.34 -18.12
N THR A 414 -11.59 129.01 -17.56
CA THR A 414 -11.67 129.36 -16.14
C THR A 414 -11.87 128.18 -15.20
N THR A 415 -12.04 126.97 -15.73
CA THR A 415 -12.18 125.73 -14.98
C THR A 415 -10.88 124.93 -15.07
N LYS A 416 -10.40 124.44 -13.91
CA LYS A 416 -9.24 123.56 -13.88
C LYS A 416 -9.55 122.26 -14.63
N LYS A 417 -8.69 121.90 -15.59
CA LYS A 417 -8.77 120.66 -16.37
C LYS A 417 -7.46 119.89 -16.26
N HIS A 418 -7.58 118.56 -16.20
CA HIS A 418 -6.43 117.67 -16.26
C HIS A 418 -6.15 117.31 -17.71
N TYR A 419 -4.89 117.42 -18.12
CA TYR A 419 -4.41 117.14 -19.46
C TYR A 419 -3.38 116.03 -19.38
N VAL A 420 -3.49 115.07 -20.30
CA VAL A 420 -2.53 113.98 -20.46
C VAL A 420 -2.24 113.83 -21.95
N ALA A 421 -0.96 113.71 -22.29
CA ALA A 421 -0.52 113.40 -23.63
C ALA A 421 0.68 112.46 -23.57
N THR A 422 0.65 111.40 -24.38
CA THR A 422 1.80 110.52 -24.60
C THR A 422 2.32 110.77 -26.00
N ILE A 423 3.62 111.09 -26.11
CA ILE A 423 4.28 111.31 -27.38
C ILE A 423 5.56 110.49 -27.45
N THR A 424 5.96 110.12 -28.67
CA THR A 424 7.31 109.63 -28.95
C THR A 424 8.11 110.80 -29.51
N LEU A 425 9.32 111.02 -28.99
CA LEU A 425 10.17 112.13 -29.41
C LEU A 425 10.85 111.80 -30.75
N ASP A 426 10.73 112.68 -31.74
CA ASP A 426 11.39 112.55 -33.04
C ASP A 426 12.87 113.00 -33.00
N GLY A 427 13.29 113.64 -31.92
CA GLY A 427 14.64 114.13 -31.68
C GLY A 427 14.90 114.42 -30.21
N PHE A 428 16.16 114.74 -29.85
CA PHE A 428 16.51 114.90 -28.43
C PHE A 428 15.97 116.19 -27.79
N SER A 429 15.77 116.17 -26.47
CA SER A 429 15.46 117.34 -25.64
C SER A 429 16.27 117.29 -24.34
N ASP A 430 16.98 118.36 -24.01
CA ASP A 430 17.87 118.42 -22.84
C ASP A 430 17.57 119.57 -21.87
N ARG A 431 16.78 120.58 -22.29
CA ARG A 431 16.56 121.77 -21.47
C ARG A 431 15.34 121.68 -20.57
N GLY A 432 14.22 121.11 -21.04
CA GLY A 432 12.94 121.30 -20.35
C GLY A 432 11.74 121.35 -21.28
N ILE A 433 10.61 121.74 -20.68
CA ILE A 433 9.37 122.04 -21.39
C ILE A 433 9.05 123.52 -21.32
N ASN A 434 8.47 124.03 -22.40
CA ASN A 434 8.01 125.40 -22.55
C ASN A 434 6.48 125.43 -22.64
N MET A 435 5.90 126.50 -22.13
CA MET A 435 4.54 126.92 -22.46
C MET A 435 4.62 128.01 -23.52
N LEU A 436 3.69 127.95 -24.46
CA LEU A 436 3.60 128.87 -25.58
C LEU A 436 2.18 129.43 -25.67
N PHE A 437 2.11 130.76 -25.74
CA PHE A 437 0.90 131.55 -25.99
C PHE A 437 0.99 132.25 -27.35
N TYR A 438 -0.14 132.28 -28.06
CA TYR A 438 -0.29 132.93 -29.36
C TYR A 438 -1.37 134.03 -29.26
N ASN A 439 -0.97 135.29 -29.41
CA ASN A 439 -1.87 136.45 -29.40
C ASN A 439 -2.75 136.60 -28.13
N GLU A 440 -2.36 135.97 -27.01
CA GLU A 440 -3.12 136.05 -25.76
C GLU A 440 -3.01 137.45 -25.13
N PRO A 441 -4.13 138.10 -24.77
CA PRO A 441 -4.12 139.45 -24.21
C PRO A 441 -3.49 139.50 -22.82
N SER A 442 -3.05 140.67 -22.39
CA SER A 442 -2.43 140.88 -21.07
C SER A 442 -3.34 140.61 -19.88
N THR A 443 -4.65 140.43 -20.12
CA THR A 443 -5.65 140.06 -19.11
C THR A 443 -5.78 138.55 -18.89
N THR A 444 -5.16 137.74 -19.75
CA THR A 444 -5.25 136.28 -19.71
C THR A 444 -4.01 135.69 -19.05
N THR A 445 -4.18 134.93 -17.97
CA THR A 445 -3.11 134.19 -17.29
C THR A 445 -3.49 132.73 -17.15
N ALA A 446 -2.68 131.82 -17.69
CA ALA A 446 -2.83 130.39 -17.45
C ALA A 446 -1.84 129.91 -16.39
N THR A 447 -2.31 129.04 -15.52
CA THR A 447 -1.55 128.40 -14.44
C THR A 447 -1.54 126.89 -14.67
N ILE A 448 -0.34 126.33 -14.73
CA ILE A 448 -0.08 124.89 -14.82
C ILE A 448 0.40 124.37 -13.46
N SER A 449 -0.19 123.29 -12.98
CA SER A 449 0.12 122.66 -11.69
C SER A 449 0.15 121.14 -11.81
N ASN A 450 0.73 120.45 -10.82
CA ASN A 450 0.77 118.99 -10.75
C ASN A 450 1.38 118.31 -11.99
N ILE A 451 2.33 118.99 -12.65
CA ILE A 451 2.88 118.51 -13.91
C ILE A 451 3.88 117.36 -13.70
N LYS A 452 3.74 116.30 -14.48
CA LYS A 452 4.66 115.17 -14.53
C LYS A 452 4.99 114.84 -15.97
N LEU A 453 6.28 114.66 -16.24
CA LEU A 453 6.75 114.00 -17.46
C LEU A 453 7.40 112.69 -17.05
N GLN A 454 6.96 111.58 -17.62
CA GLN A 454 7.46 110.24 -17.27
C GLN A 454 7.75 109.47 -18.55
N LEU A 455 8.72 108.54 -18.53
CA LEU A 455 8.85 107.59 -19.64
C LEU A 455 7.60 106.68 -19.70
N GLY A 456 7.08 106.44 -20.88
CA GLY A 456 5.98 105.50 -21.10
C GLY A 456 6.45 104.06 -20.93
N LEU A 457 5.82 103.29 -20.03
CA LEU A 457 6.24 101.93 -19.67
C LEU A 457 5.08 100.94 -19.43
N ASN A 458 3.86 101.20 -19.94
CA ASN A 458 2.65 100.59 -19.36
C ASN A 458 2.20 99.21 -19.91
N ASP A 459 2.48 98.81 -21.15
CA ASP A 459 1.85 97.58 -21.69
C ASP A 459 2.70 96.31 -21.57
N VAL A 460 4.02 96.43 -21.71
CA VAL A 460 4.95 95.29 -21.65
C VAL A 460 5.16 94.82 -20.20
N VAL A 461 5.14 95.75 -19.26
CA VAL A 461 5.34 95.49 -17.82
C VAL A 461 4.17 94.71 -17.21
N SER A 462 2.93 95.07 -17.56
CA SER A 462 1.73 94.41 -17.01
C SER A 462 1.60 92.96 -17.50
N SER A 463 1.86 92.72 -18.78
CA SER A 463 1.80 91.39 -19.40
C SER A 463 2.90 90.45 -18.88
N LEU A 464 4.10 90.97 -18.62
CA LEU A 464 5.18 90.22 -17.96
C LEU A 464 4.80 89.81 -16.52
N SER A 465 4.21 90.71 -15.73
CA SER A 465 3.81 90.43 -14.35
C SER A 465 2.73 89.32 -14.28
N GLN A 466 1.69 89.39 -15.12
CA GLN A 466 0.64 88.35 -15.19
C GLN A 466 1.17 86.98 -15.64
N THR A 467 2.12 86.98 -16.58
CA THR A 467 2.77 85.75 -17.05
C THR A 467 3.58 85.09 -15.93
N VAL A 468 4.29 85.90 -15.14
CA VAL A 468 5.07 85.42 -13.99
C VAL A 468 4.18 84.81 -12.91
N ASP A 469 3.06 85.45 -12.57
CA ASP A 469 2.11 84.92 -11.59
C ASP A 469 1.46 83.60 -12.04
N SER A 470 1.13 83.50 -13.33
CA SER A 470 0.57 82.27 -13.91
C SER A 470 1.58 81.11 -13.86
N MET A 471 2.85 81.36 -14.19
CA MET A 471 3.91 80.35 -14.08
C MET A 471 4.11 79.88 -12.62
N LYS A 472 4.01 80.79 -11.65
CA LYS A 472 4.11 80.44 -10.22
C LYS A 472 2.99 79.51 -9.78
N LEU A 473 1.75 79.76 -10.22
CA LEU A 473 0.60 78.93 -9.91
C LEU A 473 0.71 77.52 -10.52
N ASP A 474 1.14 77.41 -11.77
CA ASP A 474 1.26 76.13 -12.47
C ASP A 474 2.39 75.26 -11.90
N LEU A 475 3.51 75.86 -11.49
CA LEU A 475 4.60 75.13 -10.82
C LEU A 475 4.19 74.60 -9.45
N SER A 476 3.32 75.30 -8.72
CA SER A 476 2.83 74.84 -7.40
C SER A 476 1.84 73.68 -7.47
N LYS A 477 1.22 73.39 -8.62
CA LYS A 477 0.18 72.35 -8.76
C LYS A 477 0.70 70.96 -9.17
N LYS A 478 1.96 70.80 -9.56
CA LYS A 478 2.36 69.66 -10.42
C LYS A 478 2.96 68.41 -9.76
N ILE A 479 3.00 68.29 -8.42
CA ILE A 479 3.37 67.02 -7.75
C ILE A 479 2.58 66.91 -6.43
N GLU A 480 1.51 66.10 -6.39
CA GLU A 480 0.82 65.76 -5.13
C GLU A 480 1.32 64.40 -4.61
N GLN A 481 1.38 64.23 -3.29
CA GLN A 481 1.86 62.99 -2.65
C GLN A 481 1.09 61.73 -3.11
N LYS A 482 -0.16 61.89 -3.54
CA LYS A 482 -0.97 60.80 -4.10
C LYS A 482 -0.45 60.27 -5.43
N ASP A 483 0.23 61.10 -6.23
CA ASP A 483 0.80 60.73 -7.53
C ASP A 483 2.04 59.83 -7.37
N LEU A 484 2.57 59.72 -6.14
CA LEU A 484 3.69 58.85 -5.77
C LEU A 484 3.24 57.49 -5.19
N ASN A 485 1.95 57.30 -4.90
CA ASN A 485 1.41 56.08 -4.27
C ASN A 485 1.26 54.88 -5.23
N GLY A 486 1.56 55.05 -6.53
CA GLY A 486 1.48 53.99 -7.55
C GLY A 486 2.72 53.09 -7.65
N TYR A 487 3.80 53.40 -6.95
CA TYR A 487 4.96 52.51 -6.82
C TYR A 487 4.72 51.52 -5.68
N ALA A 488 5.13 50.25 -5.87
CA ALA A 488 4.95 49.15 -4.92
C ALA A 488 5.11 49.63 -3.47
N THR A 489 3.99 49.72 -2.75
CA THR A 489 3.96 50.27 -1.40
C THR A 489 4.56 49.24 -0.44
N GLN A 490 5.08 49.68 0.70
CA GLN A 490 5.60 48.80 1.75
C GLN A 490 4.56 47.72 2.15
N ALA A 491 3.28 48.07 2.13
CA ALA A 491 2.17 47.15 2.41
C ALA A 491 2.06 46.03 1.35
N TRP A 492 2.10 46.36 0.06
CA TRP A 492 2.03 45.35 -1.00
C TRP A 492 3.20 44.35 -0.90
N THR A 493 4.42 44.85 -0.66
CA THR A 493 5.59 43.98 -0.46
C THR A 493 5.44 43.10 0.80
N GLN A 494 4.91 43.65 1.90
CA GLN A 494 4.64 42.90 3.13
C GLN A 494 3.60 41.79 2.93
N ASP A 495 2.54 42.05 2.15
CA ASP A 495 1.51 41.05 1.83
C ASP A 495 2.07 39.88 1.02
N GLN A 496 2.96 40.15 0.05
CA GLN A 496 3.64 39.09 -0.71
C GLN A 496 4.56 38.24 0.18
N ILE A 497 5.33 38.88 1.08
CA ILE A 497 6.19 38.19 2.06
C ILE A 497 5.36 37.27 2.96
N LYS A 498 4.21 37.77 3.45
CA LYS A 498 3.31 37.02 4.31
C LYS A 498 2.73 35.80 3.59
N SER A 499 2.27 35.96 2.34
CA SER A 499 1.75 34.86 1.53
C SER A 499 2.78 33.74 1.31
N ILE A 500 4.05 34.10 1.11
CA ILE A 500 5.15 33.13 0.97
C ILE A 500 5.43 32.42 2.30
N SER A 501 5.51 33.17 3.42
CA SER A 501 5.69 32.58 4.76
C SER A 501 4.58 31.60 5.13
N ASP A 502 3.32 31.96 4.90
CA ASP A 502 2.16 31.11 5.20
C ASP A 502 2.22 29.80 4.38
N SER A 503 2.67 29.88 3.12
CA SER A 503 2.86 28.71 2.24
C SER A 503 3.96 27.77 2.73
N ILE A 504 5.09 28.32 3.24
CA ILE A 504 6.19 27.54 3.83
C ILE A 504 5.72 26.80 5.09
N ALA A 505 5.03 27.48 6.00
CA ALA A 505 4.52 26.87 7.23
C ALA A 505 3.53 25.73 6.96
N SER A 506 2.69 25.86 5.93
CA SER A 506 1.80 24.78 5.51
C SER A 506 2.55 23.56 4.98
N LEU A 507 3.68 23.74 4.29
CA LEU A 507 4.51 22.65 3.79
C LEU A 507 5.20 21.89 4.94
N GLU A 508 5.74 22.61 5.92
CA GLU A 508 6.33 22.03 7.14
C GLU A 508 5.32 21.11 7.84
N THR A 509 4.08 21.59 8.04
CA THR A 509 3.02 20.81 8.68
C THR A 509 2.67 19.52 7.91
N LYS A 510 2.65 19.58 6.57
CA LYS A 510 2.37 18.39 5.74
C LYS A 510 3.49 17.34 5.87
N ILE A 511 4.73 17.79 5.94
CA ILE A 511 5.90 16.91 6.09
C ILE A 511 5.93 16.26 7.47
N ASP A 512 5.56 16.99 8.52
CA ASP A 512 5.44 16.43 9.87
C ASP A 512 4.36 15.36 9.94
N LYS A 513 3.20 15.58 9.31
CA LYS A 513 2.13 14.55 9.22
C LYS A 513 2.58 13.30 8.46
N LEU A 514 3.30 13.47 7.36
CA LEU A 514 3.89 12.34 6.62
C LEU A 514 4.94 11.59 7.45
N SER A 515 5.62 12.28 8.35
CA SER A 515 6.59 11.69 9.28
C SER A 515 5.92 10.94 10.45
N GLN A 516 4.70 11.34 10.84
CA GLN A 516 3.95 10.76 11.96
C GLN A 516 3.02 9.61 11.55
N GLY A 517 2.67 9.45 10.26
CA GLY A 517 1.87 8.33 9.74
C GLY A 517 2.57 6.95 9.75
N LYS A 518 3.59 6.79 10.60
CA LYS A 518 4.45 5.60 10.76
C LYS A 518 4.30 4.92 12.14
N GLN A 519 3.22 5.16 12.89
CA GLN A 519 2.84 4.30 14.02
C GLN A 519 1.84 3.24 13.60
#